data_AF-A0A2D6MBJ4-F1
#
_entry.id   AF-A0A2D6MBJ4-F1
#
_cell.length_a   1.000
_cell.length_b   1.000
_cell.length_c   1.000
_cell.angle_alpha   90.00
_cell.angle_beta   90.00
_cell.angle_gamma   90.00
#
_symmetry.space_group_name_H-M   'P 1'
#
loop_
_entity.id
_entity.type
_entity.pdbx_description
1 polymer ?
#
loop_
_entity_poly.entity_id
_entity_poly.type
_entity_poly.pdbx_seq_one_letter_code
_entity_poly.pdbx_strand_id
1 'polypeptide(L)'
;MMTKPSVRRCHKEKEFIARIQGSLGVNIGRVKCNIVDQGGMTEVMGRSGWGRNQTVGVVGFQVDENVYVLDSAPWTVLHELVHRSGVNADRLSRFVAEGLTEAIAVELKQSDDEHRATYPTETTWVQHKLLPALNMSAVQLGSIVAKAKDAPTALADLMVRAKPNLNRSELIRELQPQKKGVPSFNLTGRGHVTVAPVSDENESRAATVGALLLITGAALSLPFWVGRRNRGPAAI
;
A
#
# COMPACT_ATOMS: atom_id res chain seq x y z
N MET A 1 -14.17 24.55 -27.18
CA MET A 1 -14.32 23.13 -27.56
C MET A 1 -13.57 22.31 -26.53
N MET A 2 -14.26 21.56 -25.65
CA MET A 2 -13.57 20.59 -24.77
C MET A 2 -13.22 19.37 -25.63
N THR A 3 -11.93 19.15 -25.87
CA THR A 3 -11.42 17.93 -26.48
C THR A 3 -11.88 16.74 -25.64
N LYS A 4 -12.44 15.72 -26.29
CA LYS A 4 -12.81 14.46 -25.64
C LYS A 4 -11.59 13.93 -24.88
N PRO A 5 -11.70 13.57 -23.59
CA PRO A 5 -10.56 13.08 -22.82
C PRO A 5 -9.95 11.87 -23.54
N SER A 6 -8.64 11.88 -23.75
CA SER A 6 -7.96 10.80 -24.45
C SER A 6 -7.81 9.61 -23.51
N VAL A 7 -8.71 8.64 -23.61
CA VAL A 7 -8.59 7.38 -22.88
C VAL A 7 -7.73 6.44 -23.70
N ARG A 8 -6.55 6.07 -23.17
CA ARG A 8 -5.65 5.09 -23.80
C ARG A 8 -5.46 3.89 -22.88
N ARG A 9 -5.08 2.75 -23.42
CA ARG A 9 -4.75 1.57 -22.61
C ARG A 9 -3.41 1.76 -21.89
N CYS A 10 -3.28 1.27 -20.66
CA CYS A 10 -2.00 1.28 -19.95
C CYS A 10 -0.93 0.44 -20.67
N HIS A 11 0.30 0.91 -20.64
CA HIS A 11 1.46 0.18 -21.14
C HIS A 11 1.69 -1.10 -20.30
N LYS A 12 2.08 -2.21 -20.95
CA LYS A 12 2.41 -3.51 -20.32
C LYS A 12 1.36 -4.11 -19.38
N GLU A 13 0.12 -3.64 -19.42
CA GLU A 13 -0.96 -4.08 -18.52
C GLU A 13 -1.04 -5.60 -18.38
N LYS A 14 -1.07 -6.35 -19.50
CA LYS A 14 -1.17 -7.82 -19.47
C LYS A 14 0.06 -8.48 -18.85
N GLU A 15 1.24 -7.95 -19.12
CA GLU A 15 2.51 -8.46 -18.60
C GLU A 15 2.59 -8.24 -17.09
N PHE A 16 2.23 -7.04 -16.62
CA PHE A 16 2.18 -6.74 -15.20
C PHE A 16 1.14 -7.58 -14.47
N ILE A 17 -0.07 -7.74 -15.01
CA ILE A 17 -1.09 -8.61 -14.43
C ILE A 17 -0.56 -10.04 -14.29
N ALA A 18 0.01 -10.62 -15.35
CA ALA A 18 0.57 -11.97 -15.31
C ALA A 18 1.69 -12.09 -14.26
N ARG A 19 2.60 -11.11 -14.20
CA ARG A 19 3.71 -11.07 -13.25
C ARG A 19 3.21 -10.99 -11.81
N ILE A 20 2.29 -10.07 -11.50
CA ILE A 20 1.72 -9.91 -10.15
C ILE A 20 0.96 -11.18 -9.74
N GLN A 21 0.13 -11.74 -10.63
CA GLN A 21 -0.61 -12.97 -10.34
C GLN A 21 0.32 -14.15 -10.06
N GLY A 22 1.38 -14.30 -10.86
CA GLY A 22 2.40 -15.34 -10.66
C GLY A 22 3.16 -15.17 -9.34
N SER A 23 3.64 -13.96 -9.06
CA SER A 23 4.46 -13.68 -7.88
C SER A 23 3.68 -13.67 -6.57
N LEU A 24 2.47 -13.08 -6.56
CA LEU A 24 1.64 -13.04 -5.35
C LEU A 24 0.74 -14.27 -5.22
N GLY A 25 0.58 -15.07 -6.27
CA GLY A 25 -0.28 -16.25 -6.30
C GLY A 25 -1.76 -15.90 -6.11
N VAL A 26 -2.21 -14.80 -6.70
CA VAL A 26 -3.60 -14.31 -6.59
C VAL A 26 -4.28 -14.27 -7.96
N ASN A 27 -5.61 -14.17 -7.96
CA ASN A 27 -6.37 -13.86 -9.16
C ASN A 27 -6.87 -12.42 -9.08
N ILE A 28 -6.32 -11.56 -9.92
CA ILE A 28 -6.68 -10.13 -10.00
C ILE A 28 -8.07 -9.95 -10.65
N GLY A 29 -8.60 -11.00 -11.29
CA GLY A 29 -9.88 -10.98 -11.98
C GLY A 29 -9.81 -10.20 -13.29
N ARG A 30 -10.98 -9.82 -13.81
CA ARG A 30 -11.06 -8.96 -14.99
C ARG A 30 -10.64 -7.55 -14.57
N VAL A 31 -9.59 -7.03 -15.18
CA VAL A 31 -9.12 -5.66 -15.00
C VAL A 31 -8.91 -5.00 -16.36
N LYS A 32 -9.23 -3.71 -16.43
CA LYS A 32 -8.89 -2.83 -17.54
C LYS A 32 -8.14 -1.62 -17.01
N CYS A 33 -6.90 -1.44 -17.44
CA CYS A 33 -6.11 -0.28 -17.08
C CYS A 33 -6.14 0.79 -18.19
N ASN A 34 -6.50 2.01 -17.81
CA ASN A 34 -6.66 3.15 -18.70
C ASN A 34 -5.78 4.32 -18.25
N ILE A 35 -5.06 4.93 -19.20
CA ILE A 35 -4.41 6.22 -19.06
C ILE A 35 -5.45 7.32 -19.36
N VAL A 36 -5.55 8.31 -18.49
CA VAL A 36 -6.44 9.47 -18.60
C VAL A 36 -5.69 10.76 -18.27
N ASP A 37 -6.13 11.88 -18.83
CA ASP A 37 -5.67 13.20 -18.40
C ASP A 37 -6.32 13.61 -17.05
N GLN A 38 -5.92 14.76 -16.50
CA GLN A 38 -6.48 15.28 -15.24
C GLN A 38 -8.00 15.48 -15.28
N GLY A 39 -8.56 15.84 -16.44
CA GLY A 39 -10.01 15.99 -16.63
C GLY A 39 -10.73 14.65 -16.53
N GLY A 40 -10.20 13.62 -17.19
CA GLY A 40 -10.69 12.25 -17.11
C GLY A 40 -10.57 11.66 -15.71
N MET A 41 -9.45 11.90 -15.01
CA MET A 41 -9.29 11.50 -13.60
C MET A 41 -10.37 12.16 -12.72
N THR A 42 -10.58 13.47 -12.89
CA THR A 42 -11.61 14.23 -12.17
C THR A 42 -13.00 13.66 -12.40
N GLU A 43 -13.33 13.30 -13.64
CA GLU A 43 -14.62 12.71 -13.99
C GLU A 43 -14.84 11.32 -13.36
N VAL A 44 -13.82 10.46 -13.38
CA VAL A 44 -13.88 9.12 -12.75
C VAL A 44 -14.06 9.23 -11.24
N MET A 45 -13.26 10.08 -10.59
CA MET A 45 -13.34 10.30 -9.14
C MET A 45 -14.66 10.98 -8.74
N GLY A 46 -15.18 11.90 -9.57
CA GLY A 46 -16.48 12.54 -9.35
C GLY A 46 -17.65 11.56 -9.38
N ARG A 47 -17.64 10.59 -10.30
CA ARG A 47 -18.61 9.46 -10.31
C ARG A 47 -18.56 8.62 -9.04
N SER A 48 -17.44 8.68 -8.34
CA SER A 48 -17.15 7.97 -7.10
C SER A 48 -17.39 8.82 -5.85
N GLY A 49 -17.98 10.02 -5.99
CA GLY A 49 -18.37 10.89 -4.88
C GLY A 49 -17.28 11.84 -4.38
N TRP A 50 -16.13 11.91 -5.06
CA TRP A 50 -15.06 12.85 -4.70
C TRP A 50 -15.35 14.25 -5.24
N GLY A 51 -15.03 15.27 -4.45
CA GLY A 51 -15.05 16.66 -4.87
C GLY A 51 -13.88 17.00 -5.79
N ARG A 52 -14.07 17.97 -6.69
CA ARG A 52 -13.06 18.37 -7.70
C ARG A 52 -11.71 18.78 -7.11
N ASN A 53 -11.69 19.37 -5.91
CA ASN A 53 -10.43 19.80 -5.28
C ASN A 53 -9.66 18.62 -4.65
N GLN A 54 -10.29 17.46 -4.49
CA GLN A 54 -9.68 16.27 -3.89
C GLN A 54 -8.97 15.40 -4.93
N THR A 55 -9.05 15.76 -6.22
CA THR A 55 -8.43 15.02 -7.33
C THR A 55 -7.00 15.47 -7.60
N VAL A 56 -6.56 16.56 -6.96
CA VAL A 56 -5.21 17.12 -7.13
C VAL A 56 -4.22 16.22 -6.41
N GLY A 57 -3.19 15.76 -7.12
CA GLY A 57 -2.16 14.86 -6.59
C GLY A 57 -2.49 13.37 -6.70
N VAL A 58 -3.69 13.01 -7.16
CA VAL A 58 -4.04 11.60 -7.41
C VAL A 58 -3.51 11.17 -8.78
N VAL A 59 -2.59 10.22 -8.77
CA VAL A 59 -1.93 9.68 -9.97
C VAL A 59 -2.52 8.36 -10.44
N GLY A 60 -3.32 7.70 -9.59
CA GLY A 60 -4.03 6.48 -9.92
C GLY A 60 -5.30 6.31 -9.08
N PHE A 61 -6.30 5.65 -9.66
CA PHE A 61 -7.62 5.48 -9.04
C PHE A 61 -8.34 4.24 -9.57
N GLN A 62 -9.05 3.50 -8.71
CA GLN A 62 -9.71 2.26 -9.09
C GLN A 62 -11.22 2.35 -8.89
N VAL A 63 -11.97 1.93 -9.91
CA VAL A 63 -13.43 1.87 -9.88
C VAL A 63 -13.89 0.60 -10.58
N ASP A 64 -14.66 -0.22 -9.86
CA ASP A 64 -15.17 -1.51 -10.34
C ASP A 64 -14.06 -2.46 -10.85
N GLU A 65 -14.02 -2.71 -12.16
CA GLU A 65 -13.00 -3.51 -12.85
C GLU A 65 -11.91 -2.65 -13.51
N ASN A 66 -11.96 -1.33 -13.35
CA ASN A 66 -11.08 -0.41 -14.06
C ASN A 66 -10.04 0.20 -13.11
N VAL A 67 -8.81 0.28 -13.61
CA VAL A 67 -7.73 1.07 -13.03
C VAL A 67 -7.50 2.26 -13.95
N TYR A 68 -7.44 3.45 -13.39
CA TYR A 68 -7.18 4.69 -14.12
C TYR A 68 -5.85 5.27 -13.63
N VAL A 69 -4.98 5.64 -14.56
CA VAL A 69 -3.66 6.21 -14.28
C VAL A 69 -3.55 7.54 -14.99
N LEU A 70 -2.98 8.54 -14.32
CA LEU A 70 -2.79 9.86 -14.88
C LEU A 70 -1.72 9.82 -16.00
N ASP A 71 -1.99 10.47 -17.12
CA ASP A 71 -1.11 10.50 -18.30
C ASP A 71 0.26 11.12 -18.04
N SER A 72 0.35 11.98 -17.05
CA SER A 72 1.58 12.59 -16.57
C SER A 72 2.40 11.68 -15.66
N ALA A 73 1.85 10.53 -15.23
CA ALA A 73 2.48 9.57 -14.33
C ALA A 73 2.36 8.09 -14.79
N PRO A 74 2.62 7.73 -16.06
CA PRO A 74 2.39 6.39 -16.57
C PRO A 74 3.28 5.30 -15.94
N TRP A 75 4.34 5.68 -15.23
CA TRP A 75 5.21 4.77 -14.48
C TRP A 75 4.57 4.22 -13.20
N THR A 76 3.34 4.64 -12.84
CA THR A 76 2.61 4.12 -11.68
C THR A 76 1.72 2.93 -12.02
N VAL A 77 1.61 2.53 -13.30
CA VAL A 77 0.74 1.42 -13.72
C VAL A 77 1.02 0.14 -12.92
N LEU A 78 2.30 -0.23 -12.72
CA LEU A 78 2.64 -1.42 -11.95
C LEU A 78 2.18 -1.31 -10.49
N HIS A 79 2.38 -0.14 -9.87
CA HIS A 79 1.94 0.17 -8.51
C HIS A 79 0.41 0.03 -8.36
N GLU A 80 -0.36 0.63 -9.26
CA GLU A 80 -1.82 0.57 -9.22
C GLU A 80 -2.36 -0.85 -9.42
N LEU A 81 -1.72 -1.65 -10.28
CA LEU A 81 -2.09 -3.05 -10.47
C LEU A 81 -1.75 -3.91 -9.24
N VAL A 82 -0.69 -3.58 -8.50
CA VAL A 82 -0.40 -4.23 -7.20
C VAL A 82 -1.49 -3.89 -6.18
N HIS A 83 -1.95 -2.63 -6.10
CA HIS A 83 -3.11 -2.29 -5.26
C HIS A 83 -4.34 -3.13 -5.61
N ARG A 84 -4.59 -3.32 -6.92
CA ARG A 84 -5.72 -4.09 -7.40
C ARG A 84 -5.63 -5.58 -7.05
N SER A 85 -4.43 -6.08 -6.81
CA SER A 85 -4.20 -7.46 -6.36
C SER A 85 -4.61 -7.74 -4.92
N GLY A 86 -4.94 -6.69 -4.15
CA GLY A 86 -5.44 -6.78 -2.78
C GLY A 86 -4.49 -6.24 -1.72
N VAL A 87 -3.39 -5.58 -2.10
CA VAL A 87 -2.51 -4.84 -1.20
C VAL A 87 -2.90 -3.36 -1.26
N ASN A 88 -3.96 -2.94 -0.58
CA ASN A 88 -4.51 -1.59 -0.70
C ASN A 88 -5.07 -1.04 0.62
N ALA A 89 -5.34 0.26 0.63
CA ALA A 89 -5.75 1.02 1.81
C ALA A 89 -7.17 0.67 2.32
N ASP A 90 -7.97 -0.08 1.55
CA ASP A 90 -9.27 -0.59 2.01
C ASP A 90 -9.15 -1.85 2.85
N ARG A 91 -7.99 -2.52 2.80
CA ARG A 91 -7.73 -3.78 3.51
C ARG A 91 -6.70 -3.63 4.62
N LEU A 92 -5.85 -2.62 4.56
CA LEU A 92 -4.80 -2.37 5.56
C LEU A 92 -4.62 -0.86 5.71
N SER A 93 -3.94 -0.41 6.77
CA SER A 93 -3.60 0.99 6.92
C SER A 93 -2.89 1.53 5.68
N ARG A 94 -3.27 2.75 5.25
CA ARG A 94 -2.71 3.41 4.05
C ARG A 94 -1.19 3.40 4.07
N PHE A 95 -0.58 3.79 5.20
CA PHE A 95 0.88 3.84 5.35
C PHE A 95 1.56 2.51 4.95
N VAL A 96 1.05 1.39 5.44
CA VAL A 96 1.63 0.07 5.13
C VAL A 96 1.23 -0.38 3.73
N ALA A 97 0.00 -0.12 3.29
CA ALA A 97 -0.47 -0.48 1.96
C ALA A 97 0.34 0.21 0.85
N GLU A 98 0.54 1.52 0.94
CA GLU A 98 1.35 2.29 -0.01
C GLU A 98 2.81 1.80 0.02
N GLY A 99 3.45 1.77 1.19
CA GLY A 99 4.86 1.35 1.30
C GLY A 99 5.11 -0.08 0.82
N LEU A 100 4.17 -1.01 1.08
CA LEU A 100 4.29 -2.39 0.61
C LEU A 100 4.03 -2.49 -0.89
N THR A 101 3.10 -1.71 -1.44
CA THR A 101 2.84 -1.65 -2.88
C THR A 101 4.07 -1.16 -3.64
N GLU A 102 4.72 -0.11 -3.14
CA GLU A 102 5.98 0.41 -3.69
C GLU A 102 7.10 -0.64 -3.62
N ALA A 103 7.28 -1.29 -2.45
CA ALA A 103 8.30 -2.31 -2.29
C ALA A 103 8.07 -3.52 -3.22
N ILE A 104 6.82 -3.95 -3.41
CA ILE A 104 6.46 -5.01 -4.36
C ILE A 104 6.73 -4.54 -5.79
N ALA A 105 6.31 -3.33 -6.17
CA ALA A 105 6.54 -2.81 -7.51
C ALA A 105 8.04 -2.71 -7.83
N VAL A 106 8.88 -2.33 -6.86
CA VAL A 106 10.34 -2.35 -6.99
C VAL A 106 10.89 -3.78 -7.15
N GLU A 107 10.39 -4.76 -6.39
CA GLU A 107 10.82 -6.17 -6.57
C GLU A 107 10.37 -6.76 -7.89
N LEU A 108 9.23 -6.32 -8.43
CA LEU A 108 8.66 -6.86 -9.66
C LEU A 108 9.13 -6.13 -10.92
N LYS A 109 9.63 -4.89 -10.86
CA LYS A 109 10.04 -4.16 -12.07
C LYS A 109 11.17 -4.90 -12.80
N GLN A 110 11.10 -4.92 -14.13
CA GLN A 110 12.11 -5.52 -15.01
C GLN A 110 12.91 -4.46 -15.78
N SER A 111 12.46 -3.20 -15.77
CA SER A 111 13.18 -2.06 -16.34
C SER A 111 12.85 -0.77 -15.58
N ASP A 112 13.71 0.24 -15.69
CA ASP A 112 13.64 1.49 -14.90
C ASP A 112 12.45 2.40 -15.25
N ASP A 113 11.82 2.17 -16.40
CA ASP A 113 10.60 2.86 -16.83
C ASP A 113 9.32 2.26 -16.22
N GLU A 114 9.36 1.04 -15.67
CA GLU A 114 8.17 0.36 -15.18
C GLU A 114 7.69 0.87 -13.81
N HIS A 115 8.60 1.46 -13.01
CA HIS A 115 8.25 1.97 -11.69
C HIS A 115 9.28 2.97 -11.12
N ARG A 116 8.77 4.00 -10.43
CA ARG A 116 9.52 4.96 -9.60
C ARG A 116 8.73 5.20 -8.32
N ALA A 117 9.40 5.15 -7.17
CA ALA A 117 8.75 5.33 -5.88
C ALA A 117 8.14 6.74 -5.75
N THR A 118 6.89 6.77 -5.31
CA THR A 118 6.09 7.97 -5.03
C THR A 118 5.95 8.27 -3.54
N TYR A 119 6.10 7.25 -2.68
CA TYR A 119 6.03 7.36 -1.21
C TYR A 119 7.36 6.97 -0.53
N PRO A 120 8.35 7.85 -0.50
CA PRO A 120 9.70 7.49 -0.05
C PRO A 120 9.77 7.13 1.44
N THR A 121 8.96 7.76 2.29
CA THR A 121 8.95 7.49 3.74
C THR A 121 8.37 6.12 4.08
N GLU A 122 7.19 5.82 3.54
CA GLU A 122 6.48 4.54 3.67
C GLU A 122 7.35 3.40 3.14
N THR A 123 7.90 3.58 1.94
CA THR A 123 8.77 2.61 1.27
C THR A 123 10.03 2.34 2.10
N THR A 124 10.66 3.40 2.62
CA THR A 124 11.85 3.28 3.47
C THR A 124 11.54 2.48 4.73
N TRP A 125 10.41 2.72 5.39
CA TRP A 125 10.03 1.96 6.57
C TRP A 125 9.77 0.48 6.22
N VAL A 126 9.03 0.19 5.16
CA VAL A 126 8.77 -1.20 4.75
C VAL A 126 10.08 -1.92 4.42
N GLN A 127 10.93 -1.33 3.58
CA GLN A 127 12.17 -1.96 3.11
C GLN A 127 13.24 -2.11 4.19
N HIS A 128 13.38 -1.13 5.09
CA HIS A 128 14.47 -1.11 6.06
C HIS A 128 14.08 -1.50 7.48
N LYS A 129 12.78 -1.64 7.78
CA LYS A 129 12.28 -2.00 9.11
C LYS A 129 11.40 -3.24 9.08
N LEU A 130 10.30 -3.20 8.33
CA LEU A 130 9.31 -4.28 8.37
C LEU A 130 9.84 -5.57 7.72
N LEU A 131 10.26 -5.51 6.46
CA LEU A 131 10.71 -6.68 5.70
C LEU A 131 11.91 -7.38 6.36
N PRO A 132 12.97 -6.66 6.83
CA PRO A 132 14.06 -7.29 7.55
C PRO A 132 13.63 -7.94 8.86
N ALA A 133 12.74 -7.31 9.62
CA ALA A 133 12.26 -7.88 10.89
C ALA A 133 11.45 -9.17 10.68
N LEU A 134 10.71 -9.26 9.57
CA LEU A 134 9.97 -10.47 9.21
C LEU A 134 10.82 -11.52 8.50
N ASN A 135 12.04 -11.17 8.09
CA ASN A 135 12.89 -11.98 7.21
C ASN A 135 12.15 -12.43 5.94
N MET A 136 11.48 -11.47 5.28
CA MET A 136 10.66 -11.69 4.08
C MET A 136 10.99 -10.68 2.99
N SER A 137 10.82 -11.09 1.73
CA SER A 137 10.74 -10.15 0.60
C SER A 137 9.37 -9.44 0.58
N ALA A 138 9.29 -8.33 -0.15
CA ALA A 138 8.04 -7.60 -0.37
C ALA A 138 6.99 -8.48 -1.06
N VAL A 139 7.38 -9.26 -2.07
CA VAL A 139 6.49 -10.22 -2.74
C VAL A 139 5.96 -11.29 -1.78
N GLN A 140 6.79 -11.83 -0.89
CA GLN A 140 6.36 -12.83 0.10
C GLN A 140 5.32 -12.24 1.06
N LEU A 141 5.60 -11.06 1.63
CA LEU A 141 4.66 -10.38 2.52
C LEU A 141 3.38 -9.96 1.78
N GLY A 142 3.54 -9.43 0.56
CA GLY A 142 2.43 -9.07 -0.33
C GLY A 142 1.50 -10.23 -0.62
N SER A 143 2.04 -11.43 -0.86
CA SER A 143 1.23 -12.64 -1.08
C SER A 143 0.38 -12.98 0.14
N ILE A 144 0.95 -12.87 1.34
CA ILE A 144 0.22 -13.11 2.59
C ILE A 144 -0.90 -12.08 2.76
N VAL A 145 -0.59 -10.79 2.63
CA VAL A 145 -1.57 -9.69 2.77
C VAL A 145 -2.70 -9.83 1.74
N ALA A 146 -2.36 -10.08 0.47
CA ALA A 146 -3.33 -10.18 -0.60
C ALA A 146 -4.29 -11.36 -0.39
N LYS A 147 -3.81 -12.51 0.09
CA LYS A 147 -4.62 -13.73 0.31
C LYS A 147 -5.37 -13.74 1.65
N ALA A 148 -4.93 -12.98 2.64
CA ALA A 148 -5.50 -13.02 3.98
C ALA A 148 -6.94 -12.50 4.00
N LYS A 149 -7.89 -13.27 4.56
CA LYS A 149 -9.26 -12.78 4.77
C LYS A 149 -9.29 -11.51 5.63
N ASP A 150 -8.38 -11.42 6.59
CA ASP A 150 -8.18 -10.29 7.50
C ASP A 150 -6.68 -9.93 7.46
N ALA A 151 -6.33 -8.97 6.60
CA ALA A 151 -4.94 -8.53 6.41
C ALA A 151 -4.33 -7.87 7.66
N PRO A 152 -5.04 -6.99 8.41
CA PRO A 152 -4.53 -6.42 9.66
C PRO A 152 -4.15 -7.50 10.66
N THR A 153 -5.01 -8.50 10.85
CA THR A 153 -4.75 -9.63 11.75
C THR A 153 -3.56 -10.47 11.29
N ALA A 154 -3.51 -10.84 10.00
CA ALA A 154 -2.41 -11.65 9.46
C ALA A 154 -1.04 -10.96 9.60
N LEU A 155 -0.98 -9.66 9.34
CA LEU A 155 0.25 -8.89 9.48
C LEU A 155 0.64 -8.71 10.96
N ALA A 156 -0.31 -8.41 11.84
CA ALA A 156 -0.03 -8.32 13.28
C ALA A 156 0.55 -9.63 13.83
N ASP A 157 0.01 -10.78 13.40
CA ASP A 157 0.51 -12.11 13.80
C ASP A 157 1.94 -12.37 13.32
N LEU A 158 2.34 -11.84 12.16
CA LEU A 158 3.73 -11.90 11.70
C LEU A 158 4.64 -11.01 12.55
N MET A 159 4.21 -9.78 12.83
CA MET A 159 4.99 -8.82 13.63
C MET A 159 5.19 -9.31 15.07
N VAL A 160 4.17 -9.91 15.70
CA VAL A 160 4.27 -10.50 17.04
C VAL A 160 5.18 -11.73 17.04
N ARG A 161 5.13 -12.57 16.00
CA ARG A 161 6.06 -13.70 15.89
C ARG A 161 7.51 -13.26 15.76
N ALA A 162 7.77 -12.22 14.96
CA ALA A 162 9.10 -11.62 14.83
C ALA A 162 9.56 -10.93 16.13
N LYS A 163 8.62 -10.32 16.87
CA LYS A 163 8.89 -9.60 18.10
C LYS A 163 7.80 -9.87 19.17
N PRO A 164 8.00 -10.89 20.02
CA PRO A 164 6.97 -11.40 20.94
C PRO A 164 6.43 -10.42 22.00
N ASN A 165 7.11 -9.32 22.26
CA ASN A 165 6.68 -8.31 23.23
C ASN A 165 5.80 -7.20 22.62
N LEU A 166 5.48 -7.26 21.33
CA LEU A 166 4.51 -6.34 20.74
C LEU A 166 3.08 -6.68 21.18
N ASN A 167 2.27 -5.64 21.43
CA ASN A 167 0.86 -5.83 21.74
C ASN A 167 0.07 -6.08 20.45
N ARG A 168 -0.38 -7.33 20.28
CA ARG A 168 -1.14 -7.78 19.11
C ARG A 168 -2.39 -6.95 18.84
N SER A 169 -3.19 -6.67 19.87
CA SER A 169 -4.46 -5.96 19.73
C SER A 169 -4.26 -4.51 19.31
N GLU A 170 -3.20 -3.88 19.81
CA GLU A 170 -2.77 -2.55 19.37
C GLU A 170 -2.31 -2.56 17.91
N LEU A 171 -1.45 -3.50 17.51
CA LEU A 171 -1.05 -3.63 16.11
C LEU A 171 -2.24 -3.80 15.17
N ILE A 172 -3.20 -4.67 15.51
CA ILE A 172 -4.41 -4.87 14.70
C ILE A 172 -5.18 -3.55 14.54
N ARG A 173 -5.29 -2.76 15.62
CA ARG A 173 -5.97 -1.46 15.61
C ARG A 173 -5.26 -0.46 14.70
N GLU A 174 -3.94 -0.37 14.77
CA GLU A 174 -3.13 0.54 13.93
C GLU A 174 -3.07 0.11 12.45
N LEU A 175 -3.19 -1.19 12.19
CA LEU A 175 -3.19 -1.76 10.85
C LEU A 175 -4.57 -1.74 10.18
N GLN A 176 -5.63 -1.35 10.89
CA GLN A 176 -6.95 -1.24 10.27
C GLN A 176 -6.94 -0.24 9.10
N PRO A 177 -7.77 -0.46 8.07
CA PRO A 177 -8.10 0.55 7.07
C PRO A 177 -8.54 1.86 7.72
N GLN A 178 -8.35 2.98 7.02
CA GLN A 178 -8.92 4.25 7.47
C GLN A 178 -10.46 4.14 7.59
N LYS A 179 -11.04 4.79 8.61
CA LYS A 179 -12.47 4.67 8.96
C LYS A 179 -13.39 5.07 7.80
N LYS A 180 -14.60 4.47 7.78
CA LYS A 180 -15.74 4.83 6.92
C LYS A 180 -15.94 6.36 6.87
N GLY A 181 -15.99 6.91 5.66
CA GLY A 181 -16.21 8.34 5.41
C GLY A 181 -15.06 9.03 4.68
N VAL A 182 -13.87 8.41 4.66
CA VAL A 182 -12.79 8.78 3.74
C VAL A 182 -13.08 8.10 2.41
N PRO A 183 -13.05 8.83 1.28
CA PRO A 183 -13.37 8.22 0.02
C PRO A 183 -12.27 7.20 -0.35
N SER A 184 -12.72 6.00 -0.70
CA SER A 184 -11.87 4.85 -0.98
C SER A 184 -11.21 4.97 -2.37
N PHE A 185 -10.01 4.42 -2.51
CA PHE A 185 -9.30 4.31 -3.79
C PHE A 185 -9.78 3.13 -4.65
N ASN A 186 -10.70 2.30 -4.13
CA ASN A 186 -11.27 1.14 -4.81
C ASN A 186 -12.77 0.98 -4.46
N LEU A 187 -13.63 1.70 -5.18
CA LEU A 187 -15.08 1.55 -5.04
C LEU A 187 -15.57 0.47 -6.01
N THR A 188 -16.15 -0.60 -5.47
CA THR A 188 -16.93 -1.57 -6.25
C THR A 188 -18.41 -1.34 -5.95
N GLY A 189 -19.21 -1.08 -6.99
CA GLY A 189 -20.68 -1.14 -6.94
C GLY A 189 -21.40 -0.14 -6.02
N ARG A 190 -22.00 0.89 -6.64
CA ARG A 190 -23.11 1.74 -6.15
C ARG A 190 -23.30 1.86 -4.63
N GLY A 191 -22.74 2.94 -4.10
CA GLY A 191 -23.30 3.63 -2.94
C GLY A 191 -22.95 5.10 -3.05
N HIS A 192 -23.96 5.97 -3.17
CA HIS A 192 -23.77 7.40 -2.90
C HIS A 192 -23.36 7.52 -1.43
N VAL A 193 -22.05 7.54 -1.17
CA VAL A 193 -21.53 7.96 0.13
C VAL A 193 -21.41 9.46 0.06
N THR A 194 -22.14 10.16 0.93
CA THR A 194 -21.95 11.59 1.15
C THR A 194 -20.58 11.75 1.80
N VAL A 195 -19.59 12.18 1.01
CA VAL A 195 -18.21 12.38 1.47
C VAL A 195 -18.15 13.73 2.18
N ALA A 196 -17.85 13.73 3.47
CA ALA A 196 -17.45 14.94 4.19
C ALA A 196 -16.08 15.40 3.65
N PRO A 197 -15.81 16.72 3.57
CA PRO A 197 -14.52 17.22 3.08
C PRO A 197 -13.37 16.56 3.86
N VAL A 198 -12.34 16.13 3.13
CA VAL A 198 -11.09 15.59 3.70
C VAL A 198 -10.51 16.69 4.58
N SER A 199 -10.58 16.51 5.90
CA SER A 199 -9.92 17.36 6.88
C SER A 199 -8.45 16.96 7.01
N ASP A 200 -7.59 17.93 7.33
CA ASP A 200 -6.16 17.78 7.65
C ASP A 200 -5.87 16.72 8.75
N GLU A 201 -6.90 16.26 9.48
CA GLU A 201 -6.80 15.19 10.47
C GLU A 201 -6.40 13.82 9.89
N ASN A 202 -6.62 13.57 8.60
CA ASN A 202 -6.28 12.29 7.96
C ASN A 202 -4.79 12.14 7.63
N GLU A 203 -4.10 13.22 7.25
CA GLU A 203 -2.64 13.23 7.15
C GLU A 203 -2.02 13.10 8.54
N SER A 204 -2.59 13.77 9.54
CA SER A 204 -2.14 13.66 10.94
C SER A 204 -2.22 12.23 11.48
N ARG A 205 -3.27 11.47 11.14
CA ARG A 205 -3.40 10.06 11.55
C ARG A 205 -2.51 9.10 10.77
N ALA A 206 -2.33 9.29 9.47
CA ALA A 206 -1.36 8.51 8.69
C ALA A 206 0.07 8.76 9.20
N ALA A 207 0.40 10.00 9.56
CA ALA A 207 1.64 10.38 10.22
C ALA A 207 1.74 9.84 11.65
N THR A 208 0.63 9.72 12.39
CA THR A 208 0.61 9.14 13.75
C THR A 208 0.79 7.63 13.72
N VAL A 209 0.13 6.91 12.80
CA VAL A 209 0.34 5.47 12.57
C VAL A 209 1.76 5.24 12.05
N GLY A 210 2.23 6.07 11.13
CA GLY A 210 3.62 6.10 10.68
C GLY A 210 4.59 6.33 11.84
N ALA A 211 4.33 7.30 12.73
CA ALA A 211 5.15 7.57 13.91
C ALA A 211 5.11 6.43 14.94
N LEU A 212 3.95 5.82 15.19
CA LEU A 212 3.81 4.69 16.10
C LEU A 212 4.46 3.43 15.53
N LEU A 213 4.36 3.21 14.21
CA LEU A 213 5.05 2.16 13.45
C LEU A 213 6.56 2.44 13.31
N LEU A 214 6.98 3.70 13.28
CA LEU A 214 8.38 4.12 13.34
C LEU A 214 8.96 3.93 14.75
N ILE A 215 8.18 4.16 15.80
CA ILE A 215 8.56 3.93 17.20
C ILE A 215 8.61 2.43 17.50
N THR A 216 7.58 1.66 17.11
CA THR A 216 7.60 0.19 17.21
C THR A 216 8.61 -0.44 16.23
N GLY A 217 8.85 0.19 15.09
CA GLY A 217 9.91 -0.13 14.12
C GLY A 217 11.32 0.14 14.64
N ALA A 218 11.53 1.22 15.40
CA ALA A 218 12.75 1.46 16.15
C ALA A 218 12.96 0.33 17.17
N ALA A 219 11.88 -0.15 17.78
CA ALA A 219 11.92 -1.30 18.64
C ALA A 219 12.26 -2.60 17.85
N LEU A 220 11.82 -2.77 16.60
CA LEU A 220 12.21 -3.88 15.71
C LEU A 220 13.68 -3.78 15.23
N SER A 221 14.33 -2.62 15.40
CA SER A 221 15.70 -2.34 14.92
C SER A 221 16.80 -2.58 15.95
N LEU A 222 16.47 -2.85 17.22
CA LEU A 222 17.47 -2.94 18.27
C LEU A 222 18.08 -4.35 18.30
N PRO A 223 19.39 -4.51 18.08
CA PRO A 223 20.06 -5.78 18.33
C PRO A 223 19.91 -6.13 19.81
N PHE A 224 19.52 -7.37 20.10
CA PHE A 224 19.63 -7.93 21.45
C PHE A 224 21.11 -7.89 21.85
N TRP A 225 21.49 -6.92 22.66
CA TRP A 225 22.77 -6.94 23.35
C TRP A 225 22.65 -8.01 24.44
N VAL A 226 22.96 -9.25 24.09
CA VAL A 226 23.18 -10.33 25.05
C VAL A 226 24.43 -9.96 25.82
N GLY A 227 24.26 -9.37 26.99
CA GLY A 227 25.32 -9.13 27.96
C GLY A 227 25.94 -10.46 28.37
N ARG A 228 26.98 -10.88 27.65
CA ARG A 228 27.85 -11.99 28.03
C ARG A 228 28.69 -11.52 29.23
N ARG A 229 28.14 -11.68 30.44
CA ARG A 229 28.92 -11.57 31.67
C ARG A 229 29.91 -12.74 31.69
N ASN A 230 31.15 -12.49 31.24
CA ASN A 230 32.29 -13.32 31.59
C ASN A 230 32.50 -13.22 33.11
N ARG A 231 31.94 -14.17 33.86
CA ARG A 231 32.49 -14.53 35.17
C ARG A 231 33.63 -15.51 34.90
N GLY A 232 34.87 -15.01 34.94
CA GLY A 232 36.03 -15.88 35.06
C GLY A 232 35.98 -16.60 36.42
N PRO A 233 36.51 -17.82 36.53
CA PRO A 233 36.62 -18.49 37.82
C PRO A 233 37.74 -17.83 38.63
N ALA A 234 37.45 -17.58 39.91
CA ALA A 234 38.48 -17.32 40.91
C ALA A 234 39.28 -18.62 41.12
N ALA A 235 40.59 -18.55 40.94
CA ALA A 235 41.52 -19.55 41.43
C ALA A 235 42.30 -18.94 42.61
N ILE A 236 42.49 -19.79 43.62
CA ILE A 236 43.23 -19.59 44.86
C ILE A 236 44.72 -19.46 44.56
#